data_AF-A0A3C1K191-F1
#
_entry.id   AF-A0A3C1K191-F1
#
_cell.length_a   1.000
_cell.length_b   1.000
_cell.length_c   1.000
_cell.angle_alpha   90.00
_cell.angle_beta   90.00
_cell.angle_gamma   90.00
#
_symmetry.space_group_name_H-M   'P 1'
#
loop_
_entity.id
_entity.type
_entity.pdbx_description
1 polymer ?
#
loop_
_entity_poly.entity_id
_entity_poly.type
_entity_poly.pdbx_seq_one_letter_code
_entity_poly.pdbx_strand_id
1 'polypeptide(L)'
;MKNYVSKTDDILIKEIKTNGTVLDRIKGYMIYGESRIPLSKKEKDVLERLDAAFTLLVNYNSNEQAIPLLMNRFTISRAQAYRDVRAARDLYGDINKTSKEADRIIALEWTIKTFQMAAKQRPPDLGNMNRAISNYVKLKALDREDPETFREEDLQQHNYYMILQINGESHQLDLNAKGIEKVPKKKMSQIINTLYNEIEDVEAVELLKEDGKQDA
;
A
#
# COMPACT_ATOMS: atom_id res chain seq x y z
N MET A 1 19.51 24.88 7.68
CA MET A 1 19.82 23.45 7.85
C MET A 1 21.03 23.12 6.98
N LYS A 2 22.16 22.72 7.58
CA LYS A 2 23.31 22.21 6.82
C LYS A 2 23.00 20.74 6.50
N ASN A 3 22.75 20.43 5.23
CA ASN A 3 22.57 19.05 4.78
C ASN A 3 23.88 18.29 5.02
N TYR A 4 23.83 17.32 5.93
CA TYR A 4 24.89 16.34 6.14
C TYR A 4 24.92 15.44 4.91
N VAL A 5 25.76 15.78 3.93
CA VAL A 5 25.96 14.95 2.74
C VAL A 5 26.92 13.83 3.13
N SER A 6 26.46 12.58 3.03
CA SER A 6 27.29 11.41 3.35
C SER A 6 28.26 11.14 2.20
N LYS A 7 29.41 10.47 2.46
CA LYS A 7 30.34 10.03 1.40
C LYS A 7 29.64 9.20 0.29
N THR A 8 28.53 8.56 0.63
CA THR A 8 27.69 7.78 -0.29
C THR A 8 27.01 8.68 -1.32
N ASP A 9 26.56 9.87 -0.93
CA ASP A 9 25.88 10.82 -1.82
C ASP A 9 26.83 11.40 -2.88
N ASP A 10 28.10 11.64 -2.53
CA ASP A 10 29.09 12.13 -3.49
C ASP A 10 29.40 11.09 -4.58
N ILE A 11 29.41 9.80 -4.22
CA ILE A 11 29.57 8.69 -5.17
C ILE A 11 28.35 8.60 -6.09
N LEU A 12 27.14 8.66 -5.52
CA LEU A 12 25.88 8.65 -6.27
C LEU A 12 25.78 9.84 -7.24
N ILE A 13 26.11 11.04 -6.79
CA ILE A 13 26.10 12.25 -7.64
C ILE A 13 27.08 12.10 -8.81
N LYS A 14 28.26 11.53 -8.56
CA LYS A 14 29.25 11.29 -9.63
C LYS A 14 28.73 10.28 -10.65
N GLU A 15 28.10 9.21 -10.18
CA GLU A 15 27.51 8.18 -11.05
C GLU A 15 26.38 8.75 -11.91
N ILE A 16 25.45 9.49 -11.31
CA ILE A 16 24.33 10.16 -12.00
C ILE A 16 24.84 11.11 -13.09
N LYS A 17 25.91 11.85 -12.83
CA LYS A 17 26.50 12.77 -13.82
C LYS A 17 27.17 12.04 -14.99
N THR A 18 27.81 10.91 -14.73
CA THR A 18 28.67 10.24 -15.72
C THR A 18 27.87 9.24 -16.56
N ASN A 19 27.04 8.43 -15.91
CA ASN A 19 26.35 7.30 -16.53
C ASN A 19 24.82 7.39 -16.43
N GLY A 20 24.29 8.34 -15.66
CA GLY A 20 22.84 8.48 -15.46
C GLY A 20 22.09 8.77 -16.77
N THR A 21 20.84 8.33 -16.84
CA THR A 21 19.92 8.77 -17.89
C THR A 21 19.50 10.22 -17.68
N VAL A 22 18.81 10.82 -18.67
CA VAL A 22 18.20 12.15 -18.50
C VAL A 22 17.26 12.18 -17.29
N LEU A 23 16.49 11.10 -17.08
CA LEU A 23 15.56 11.01 -15.96
C LEU A 23 16.31 10.89 -14.63
N ASP A 24 17.42 10.17 -14.57
CA ASP A 24 18.24 10.06 -13.35
C ASP A 24 18.88 11.40 -12.98
N ARG A 25 19.33 12.17 -13.98
CA ARG A 25 19.84 13.52 -13.74
C ARG A 25 18.76 14.48 -13.27
N ILE A 26 17.55 14.39 -13.81
CA ILE A 26 16.39 15.17 -13.33
C ILE A 26 16.05 14.79 -11.88
N LYS A 27 15.99 13.49 -11.55
CA LYS A 27 15.79 13.01 -10.17
C LYS A 27 16.87 13.55 -9.24
N GLY A 28 18.13 13.44 -9.66
CA GLY A 28 19.27 13.97 -8.92
C GLY A 28 19.19 15.48 -8.72
N TYR A 29 18.77 16.25 -9.74
CA TYR A 29 18.54 17.69 -9.64
C TYR A 29 17.48 18.04 -8.60
N MET A 30 16.38 17.29 -8.54
CA MET A 30 15.31 17.53 -7.56
C MET A 30 15.73 17.23 -6.12
N ILE A 31 16.59 16.22 -5.92
CA ILE A 31 17.05 15.79 -4.59
C ILE A 31 18.20 16.66 -4.09
N TYR A 32 19.21 16.88 -4.93
CA TYR A 32 20.48 17.50 -4.54
C TYR A 32 20.61 18.97 -4.96
N GLY A 33 19.71 19.46 -5.83
CA GLY A 33 19.66 20.85 -6.29
C GLY A 33 20.63 21.18 -7.44
N GLU A 34 20.41 22.35 -8.04
CA GLU A 34 21.16 22.85 -9.22
C GLU A 34 22.66 22.97 -8.96
N SER A 35 23.07 23.35 -7.74
CA SER A 35 24.48 23.51 -7.37
C SER A 35 25.26 22.20 -7.44
N ARG A 36 24.57 21.06 -7.29
CA ARG A 36 25.18 19.73 -7.26
C ARG A 36 25.02 19.05 -8.60
N ILE A 37 23.84 19.10 -9.22
CA ILE A 37 23.55 18.46 -10.50
C ILE A 37 22.88 19.49 -11.41
N PRO A 38 23.64 20.32 -12.14
CA PRO A 38 23.06 21.28 -13.06
C PRO A 38 22.47 20.57 -14.28
N LEU A 39 21.27 20.99 -14.68
CA LEU A 39 20.61 20.49 -15.89
C LEU A 39 20.98 21.33 -17.11
N SER A 40 21.24 20.68 -18.23
CA SER A 40 21.37 21.34 -19.52
C SER A 40 20.02 21.92 -19.98
N LYS A 41 20.02 22.83 -20.96
CA LYS A 41 18.79 23.43 -21.50
C LYS A 41 17.78 22.37 -21.97
N LYS A 42 18.25 21.36 -22.71
CA LYS A 42 17.41 20.25 -23.18
C LYS A 42 16.77 19.46 -22.04
N GLU A 43 17.46 19.32 -20.92
CA GLU A 43 16.95 18.59 -19.76
C GLU A 43 15.96 19.44 -18.95
N LYS A 44 16.15 20.77 -18.92
CA LYS A 44 15.16 21.70 -18.40
C LYS A 44 13.87 21.66 -19.24
N ASP A 45 13.98 21.61 -20.56
CA ASP A 45 12.81 21.45 -21.46
C ASP A 45 12.09 20.12 -21.24
N VAL A 46 12.84 19.05 -20.93
CA VAL A 46 12.25 17.74 -20.56
C VAL A 46 11.55 17.85 -19.21
N LEU A 47 12.20 18.44 -18.18
CA LEU A 47 11.61 18.63 -16.86
C LEU A 47 10.29 19.43 -16.95
N GLU A 48 10.26 20.51 -17.70
CA GLU A 48 9.03 21.30 -17.91
C GLU A 48 7.90 20.47 -18.52
N ARG A 49 8.22 19.60 -19.49
CA ARG A 49 7.26 18.65 -20.06
C ARG A 49 6.77 17.63 -19.03
N LEU A 50 7.65 17.11 -18.17
CA LEU A 50 7.28 16.17 -17.11
C LEU A 50 6.40 16.83 -16.04
N ASP A 51 6.71 18.07 -15.64
CA ASP A 51 5.89 18.86 -14.72
C ASP A 51 4.49 19.11 -15.28
N ALA A 52 4.42 19.50 -16.55
CA ALA A 52 3.14 19.70 -17.22
C ALA A 52 2.36 18.38 -17.38
N ALA A 53 3.03 17.28 -17.74
CA ALA A 53 2.41 15.96 -17.82
C ALA A 53 1.84 15.53 -16.47
N PHE A 54 2.59 15.68 -15.38
CA PHE A 54 2.12 15.35 -14.03
C PHE A 54 0.94 16.23 -13.61
N THR A 55 1.00 17.53 -13.89
CA THR A 55 -0.12 18.45 -13.62
C THR A 55 -1.40 18.03 -14.35
N LEU A 56 -1.29 17.61 -15.62
CA LEU A 56 -2.43 17.08 -16.37
C LEU A 56 -2.95 15.78 -15.75
N LEU A 57 -2.06 14.89 -15.31
CA LEU A 57 -2.48 13.67 -14.62
C LEU A 57 -3.21 13.97 -13.31
N VAL A 58 -2.74 14.92 -12.49
CA VAL A 58 -3.43 15.33 -11.25
C VAL A 58 -4.82 15.91 -11.54
N ASN A 59 -4.95 16.66 -12.63
CA ASN A 59 -6.21 17.33 -12.97
C ASN A 59 -7.26 16.38 -13.58
N TYR A 60 -6.82 15.44 -14.41
CA TYR A 60 -7.72 14.61 -15.22
C TYR A 60 -7.75 13.14 -14.79
N ASN A 61 -6.75 12.67 -14.05
CA ASN A 61 -6.55 11.26 -13.64
C ASN A 61 -6.65 10.25 -14.80
N SER A 62 -6.37 10.70 -16.02
CA SER A 62 -6.50 9.90 -17.23
C SER A 62 -5.37 10.20 -18.20
N ASN A 63 -4.63 9.15 -18.55
CA ASN A 63 -3.62 9.21 -19.60
C ASN A 63 -4.26 9.61 -20.94
N GLU A 64 -5.45 9.11 -21.24
CA GLU A 64 -6.15 9.35 -22.50
C GLU A 64 -6.52 10.83 -22.68
N GLN A 65 -6.81 11.52 -21.58
CA GLN A 65 -7.08 12.96 -21.58
C GLN A 65 -5.79 13.79 -21.53
N ALA A 66 -4.79 13.35 -20.75
CA ALA A 66 -3.54 14.08 -20.59
C ALA A 66 -2.68 14.10 -21.88
N ILE A 67 -2.64 13.00 -22.63
CA ILE A 67 -1.80 12.85 -23.84
C ILE A 67 -2.12 13.87 -24.94
N PRO A 68 -3.37 14.03 -25.42
CA PRO A 68 -3.66 15.01 -26.47
C PRO A 68 -3.37 16.45 -26.02
N LEU A 69 -3.60 16.77 -24.74
CA LEU A 69 -3.30 18.09 -24.18
C LEU A 69 -1.79 18.35 -24.13
N LEU A 70 -0.99 17.35 -23.75
CA LEU A 70 0.46 17.45 -23.74
C LEU A 70 1.05 17.58 -25.15
N MET A 71 0.52 16.81 -26.10
CA MET A 71 0.88 16.91 -27.52
C MET A 71 0.65 18.32 -28.06
N ASN A 72 -0.54 18.88 -27.81
CA ASN A 72 -0.89 20.23 -28.26
C ASN A 72 -0.02 21.31 -27.60
N ARG A 73 0.28 21.17 -26.30
CA ARG A 73 1.04 22.16 -25.55
C ARG A 73 2.51 22.26 -25.99
N PHE A 74 3.14 21.11 -26.27
CA PHE A 74 4.58 21.07 -26.58
C PHE A 74 4.89 20.70 -28.03
N THR A 75 3.88 20.54 -28.88
CA THR A 75 4.02 20.13 -30.30
C THR A 75 4.87 18.85 -30.44
N ILE A 76 4.60 17.85 -29.60
CA ILE A 76 5.33 16.58 -29.57
C ILE A 76 4.50 15.44 -30.19
N SER A 77 5.19 14.40 -30.66
CA SER A 77 4.50 13.21 -31.17
C SER A 77 3.75 12.47 -30.06
N ARG A 78 2.72 11.71 -30.44
CA ARG A 78 1.96 10.86 -29.51
C ARG A 78 2.87 9.90 -28.75
N ALA A 79 3.84 9.29 -29.44
CA ALA A 79 4.81 8.40 -28.81
C ALA A 79 5.66 9.12 -27.76
N GLN A 80 6.08 10.37 -28.02
CA GLN A 80 6.81 11.16 -27.03
C GLN A 80 5.92 11.52 -25.84
N ALA A 81 4.67 11.92 -26.06
CA ALA A 81 3.74 12.23 -24.98
C ALA A 81 3.48 11.03 -24.06
N TYR A 82 3.35 9.82 -24.60
CA TYR A 82 3.26 8.60 -23.78
C TYR A 82 4.52 8.37 -22.94
N ARG A 83 5.71 8.59 -23.52
CA ARG A 83 6.98 8.47 -22.78
C ARG A 83 7.07 9.49 -21.65
N ASP A 84 6.61 10.72 -21.88
CA ASP A 84 6.63 11.78 -20.87
C ASP A 84 5.64 11.52 -19.74
N VAL A 85 4.42 11.08 -20.07
CA VAL A 85 3.42 10.68 -19.09
C VAL A 85 3.95 9.53 -18.21
N ARG A 86 4.62 8.53 -18.82
CA ARG A 86 5.27 7.45 -18.07
C ARG A 86 6.41 7.97 -17.20
N ALA A 87 7.33 8.76 -17.76
CA ALA A 87 8.46 9.30 -17.03
C ALA A 87 8.03 10.23 -15.87
N ALA A 88 6.95 10.99 -16.05
CA ALA A 88 6.36 11.82 -14.99
C ALA A 88 5.82 10.95 -13.85
N ARG A 89 5.15 9.83 -14.15
CA ARG A 89 4.72 8.86 -13.12
C ARG A 89 5.91 8.22 -12.39
N ASP A 90 6.98 7.91 -13.12
CA ASP A 90 8.20 7.34 -12.53
C ASP A 90 9.00 8.36 -11.70
N LEU A 91 8.75 9.67 -11.91
CA LEU A 91 9.41 10.78 -11.22
C LEU A 91 8.64 11.21 -9.98
N TYR A 92 7.34 11.45 -10.11
CA TYR A 92 6.48 12.01 -9.06
C TYR A 92 5.60 10.98 -8.36
N GLY A 93 5.50 9.78 -8.92
CA GLY A 93 4.58 8.74 -8.46
C GLY A 93 3.38 8.55 -9.39
N ASP A 94 2.79 7.37 -9.29
CA ASP A 94 1.67 6.96 -10.10
C ASP A 94 0.35 7.28 -9.41
N ILE A 95 -0.35 8.30 -9.92
CA ILE A 95 -1.64 8.76 -9.39
C ILE A 95 -2.74 7.69 -9.50
N ASN A 96 -2.59 6.70 -10.39
CA ASN A 96 -3.55 5.60 -10.50
C ASN A 96 -3.20 4.41 -9.60
N LYS A 97 -2.03 4.43 -8.95
CA LYS A 97 -1.61 3.44 -7.94
C LYS A 97 -1.59 4.07 -6.54
N THR A 98 -2.35 5.12 -6.35
CA THR A 98 -2.49 5.84 -5.09
C THR A 98 -2.96 4.92 -3.98
N SER A 99 -2.46 5.20 -2.77
CA SER A 99 -3.06 4.61 -1.58
C SER A 99 -4.47 5.20 -1.40
N LYS A 100 -5.33 4.48 -0.67
CA LYS A 100 -6.66 4.98 -0.28
C LYS A 100 -6.60 6.39 0.32
N GLU A 101 -5.51 6.72 1.01
CA GLU A 101 -5.29 8.04 1.60
C GLU A 101 -5.00 9.12 0.55
N ALA A 102 -4.25 8.82 -0.51
CA ALA A 102 -4.05 9.77 -1.60
C ALA A 102 -5.34 10.01 -2.40
N ASP A 103 -6.14 8.96 -2.66
CA ASP A 103 -7.47 9.11 -3.28
C ASP A 103 -8.40 9.96 -2.41
N ARG A 104 -8.36 9.76 -1.09
CA ARG A 104 -9.11 10.56 -0.12
C ARG A 104 -8.73 12.05 -0.21
N ILE A 105 -7.44 12.37 -0.34
CA ILE A 105 -6.97 13.75 -0.51
C ILE A 105 -7.46 14.36 -1.82
N ILE A 106 -7.37 13.62 -2.94
CA ILE A 106 -7.86 14.09 -4.25
C ILE A 106 -9.38 14.35 -4.20
N ALA A 107 -10.14 13.41 -3.65
CA ALA A 107 -11.59 13.54 -3.47
C ALA A 107 -11.95 14.73 -2.58
N LEU A 108 -11.13 15.02 -1.56
CA LEU A 108 -11.31 16.17 -0.68
C LEU A 108 -11.13 17.48 -1.44
N GLU A 109 -10.08 17.59 -2.25
CA GLU A 109 -9.81 18.77 -3.09
C GLU A 109 -10.96 19.03 -4.07
N TRP A 110 -11.47 17.99 -4.73
CA TRP A 110 -12.64 18.10 -5.60
C TRP A 110 -13.90 18.51 -4.86
N THR A 111 -14.09 18.00 -3.65
CA THR A 111 -15.22 18.37 -2.79
C THR A 111 -15.18 19.87 -2.45
N ILE A 112 -14.00 20.40 -2.10
CA ILE A 112 -13.78 21.83 -1.83
C ILE A 112 -14.05 22.67 -3.08
N LYS A 113 -13.50 22.27 -4.25
CA LYS A 113 -13.75 22.97 -5.52
C LYS A 113 -15.22 22.99 -5.88
N THR A 114 -15.92 21.88 -5.71
CA THR A 114 -17.37 21.77 -5.97
C THR A 114 -18.15 22.72 -5.09
N PHE A 115 -17.83 22.79 -3.79
CA PHE A 115 -18.42 23.75 -2.87
C PHE A 115 -18.18 25.19 -3.33
N GLN A 116 -16.95 25.55 -3.67
CA GLN A 116 -16.60 26.90 -4.15
C GLN A 116 -17.35 27.27 -5.42
N MET A 117 -17.51 26.33 -6.36
CA MET A 117 -18.26 26.56 -7.60
C MET A 117 -19.75 26.77 -7.32
N ALA A 118 -20.35 25.93 -6.47
CA ALA A 118 -21.76 26.07 -6.08
C ALA A 118 -22.02 27.40 -5.33
N ALA A 119 -21.11 27.82 -4.47
CA ALA A 119 -21.20 29.09 -3.73
C ALA A 119 -21.06 30.33 -4.62
N LYS A 120 -20.34 30.23 -5.74
CA LYS A 120 -20.16 31.32 -6.71
C LYS A 120 -21.38 31.54 -7.63
N GLN A 121 -22.32 30.60 -7.69
CA GLN A 121 -23.55 30.75 -8.48
C GLN A 121 -24.45 31.86 -7.92
N ARG A 122 -25.31 32.43 -8.76
CA ARG A 122 -26.29 33.45 -8.37
C ARG A 122 -27.69 33.06 -8.89
N PRO A 123 -28.60 32.58 -8.03
CA PRO A 123 -28.43 32.35 -6.59
C PRO A 123 -27.45 31.20 -6.28
N PRO A 124 -26.82 31.17 -5.09
CA PRO A 124 -25.96 30.05 -4.69
C PRO A 124 -26.72 28.72 -4.66
N ASP A 125 -26.08 27.65 -5.13
CA ASP A 125 -26.67 26.31 -5.11
C ASP A 125 -26.44 25.64 -3.74
N LEU A 126 -27.34 25.94 -2.81
CA LEU A 126 -27.28 25.43 -1.44
C LEU A 126 -27.37 23.90 -1.37
N GLY A 127 -28.05 23.26 -2.34
CA GLY A 127 -28.19 21.82 -2.40
C GLY A 127 -26.85 21.13 -2.66
N ASN A 128 -26.10 21.62 -3.65
CA ASN A 128 -24.76 21.10 -3.94
C ASN A 128 -23.73 21.49 -2.89
N MET A 129 -23.87 22.65 -2.26
CA MET A 129 -23.04 23.02 -1.11
C MET A 129 -23.23 22.03 0.06
N ASN A 130 -24.47 21.69 0.42
CA ASN A 130 -24.75 20.73 1.48
C ASN A 130 -24.21 19.33 1.17
N ARG A 131 -24.35 18.86 -0.08
CA ARG A 131 -23.78 17.57 -0.50
C ARG A 131 -22.25 17.55 -0.41
N ALA A 132 -21.60 18.65 -0.80
CA ALA A 132 -20.16 18.78 -0.67
C ALA A 132 -19.71 18.72 0.80
N ILE A 133 -20.41 19.41 1.70
CA ILE A 133 -20.15 19.34 3.15
C ILE A 133 -20.31 17.91 3.67
N SER A 134 -21.40 17.21 3.32
CA SER A 134 -21.61 15.82 3.73
C SER A 134 -20.52 14.88 3.22
N ASN A 135 -20.07 15.05 1.98
CA ASN A 135 -18.98 14.27 1.42
C ASN A 135 -17.65 14.57 2.13
N TYR A 136 -17.40 15.84 2.47
CA TYR A 136 -16.21 16.24 3.23
C TYR A 136 -16.16 15.56 4.60
N VAL A 137 -17.27 15.55 5.34
CA VAL A 137 -17.41 14.88 6.65
C VAL A 137 -17.04 13.40 6.53
N LYS A 138 -17.63 12.68 5.56
CA LYS A 138 -17.36 11.26 5.32
C LYS A 138 -15.91 10.99 4.90
N LEU A 139 -15.36 11.82 4.02
CA LEU A 139 -13.98 11.70 3.55
C LEU A 139 -12.98 11.93 4.69
N LYS A 140 -13.28 12.81 5.64
CA LYS A 140 -12.48 13.02 6.85
C LYS A 140 -12.82 12.06 7.99
N ALA A 141 -13.78 11.15 7.78
CA ALA A 141 -14.30 10.23 8.78
C ALA A 141 -14.75 10.94 10.08
N LEU A 142 -15.23 12.18 9.98
CA LEU A 142 -15.73 12.95 11.13
C LEU A 142 -17.09 12.43 11.63
N ASP A 143 -17.72 11.54 10.86
CA ASP A 143 -18.92 10.80 11.20
C ASP A 143 -18.63 9.47 11.89
N ARG A 144 -17.36 9.12 12.10
CA ARG A 144 -16.95 7.89 12.79
C ARG A 144 -16.50 8.21 14.20
N GLU A 145 -16.77 7.28 15.10
CA GLU A 145 -16.17 7.29 16.43
C GLU A 145 -14.65 7.09 16.30
N ASP A 146 -13.87 7.79 17.12
CA ASP A 146 -12.43 7.61 17.18
C ASP A 146 -12.12 6.13 17.48
N PRO A 147 -11.14 5.50 16.82
CA PRO A 147 -10.79 4.12 17.13
C PRO A 147 -10.44 4.03 18.61
N GLU A 148 -11.07 3.09 19.33
CA GLU A 148 -10.77 2.87 20.74
C GLU A 148 -9.24 2.77 20.90
N THR A 149 -8.67 3.65 21.71
CA THR A 149 -7.27 3.59 22.11
C THR A 149 -6.98 2.17 22.59
N PHE A 150 -6.01 1.50 21.95
CA PHE A 150 -5.50 0.20 22.37
C PHE A 150 -5.36 0.18 23.90
N ARG A 151 -6.12 -0.67 24.57
CA ARG A 151 -5.99 -0.84 26.02
C ARG A 151 -4.73 -1.66 26.28
N GLU A 152 -4.02 -1.35 27.35
CA GLU A 152 -2.78 -2.06 27.72
C GLU A 152 -3.01 -3.57 27.95
N GLU A 153 -4.26 -3.97 28.18
CA GLU A 153 -4.75 -5.34 28.25
C GLU A 153 -4.57 -6.12 26.93
N ASP A 154 -4.69 -5.46 25.77
CA ASP A 154 -4.54 -6.09 24.44
C ASP A 154 -3.08 -6.43 24.11
N LEU A 155 -2.12 -5.87 24.86
CA LEU A 155 -0.68 -6.14 24.74
C LEU A 155 -0.23 -7.32 25.61
N GLN A 156 -1.10 -7.91 26.43
CA GLN A 156 -0.70 -9.02 27.27
C GLN A 156 -0.46 -10.31 26.46
N GLN A 157 0.67 -10.96 26.75
CA GLN A 157 1.05 -12.21 26.14
C GLN A 157 0.02 -13.30 26.50
N HIS A 158 -0.74 -13.76 25.53
CA HIS A 158 -1.71 -14.84 25.72
C HIS A 158 -0.96 -16.17 25.85
N ASN A 159 -1.07 -16.82 27.01
CA ASN A 159 -0.52 -18.16 27.24
C ASN A 159 -1.56 -19.21 26.89
N TYR A 160 -1.23 -20.12 25.96
CA TYR A 160 -2.12 -21.20 25.55
C TYR A 160 -1.75 -22.50 26.29
N TYR A 161 -2.73 -23.11 26.94
CA TYR A 161 -2.58 -24.40 27.61
C TYR A 161 -3.50 -25.46 27.00
N MET A 162 -3.00 -26.66 26.81
CA MET A 162 -3.79 -27.86 26.49
C MET A 162 -3.94 -28.70 27.75
N ILE A 163 -5.15 -29.09 28.10
CA ILE A 163 -5.40 -30.02 29.21
C ILE A 163 -5.68 -31.39 28.59
N LEU A 164 -4.81 -32.36 28.86
CA LEU A 164 -4.99 -33.75 28.48
C LEU A 164 -5.39 -34.56 29.70
N GLN A 165 -6.42 -35.41 29.58
CA GLN A 165 -6.72 -36.40 30.60
C GLN A 165 -6.12 -37.74 30.19
N ILE A 166 -5.21 -38.26 31.01
CA ILE A 166 -4.58 -39.57 30.80
C ILE A 166 -4.79 -40.38 32.07
N ASN A 167 -5.39 -41.57 31.95
CA ASN A 167 -5.64 -42.48 33.08
C ASN A 167 -6.41 -41.85 34.27
N GLY A 168 -7.34 -40.93 34.00
CA GLY A 168 -8.15 -40.26 35.02
C GLY A 168 -7.46 -39.07 35.73
N GLU A 169 -6.21 -38.78 35.40
CA GLU A 169 -5.51 -37.58 35.88
C GLU A 169 -5.45 -36.51 34.79
N SER A 170 -5.71 -35.25 35.18
CA SER A 170 -5.61 -34.10 34.28
C SER A 170 -4.19 -33.55 34.25
N HIS A 171 -3.61 -33.45 33.06
CA HIS A 171 -2.28 -32.90 32.83
C HIS A 171 -2.35 -31.68 31.91
N GLN A 172 -1.87 -30.54 32.41
CA GLN A 172 -1.80 -29.28 31.66
C GLN A 172 -0.45 -29.18 30.94
N LEU A 173 -0.47 -28.93 29.64
CA LEU A 173 0.68 -28.70 28.77
C LEU A 173 0.66 -27.26 28.26
N ASP A 174 1.76 -26.54 28.48
CA ASP A 174 1.97 -25.19 27.93
C ASP A 174 2.43 -25.30 26.47
N LEU A 175 1.64 -24.73 25.57
CA LEU A 175 1.87 -24.79 24.12
C LEU A 175 2.76 -23.64 23.60
N ASN A 176 3.21 -22.74 24.47
CA ASN A 176 4.14 -21.71 24.08
C ASN A 176 5.47 -22.34 23.64
N ALA A 177 6.02 -21.92 22.50
CA ALA A 177 7.13 -22.57 21.78
C ALA A 177 8.44 -22.84 22.58
N LYS A 178 8.57 -22.34 23.82
CA LYS A 178 9.68 -22.63 24.75
C LYS A 178 9.40 -23.77 25.75
N GLY A 179 8.17 -24.29 25.82
CA GLY A 179 7.73 -25.33 26.75
C GLY A 179 7.89 -26.76 26.21
N ILE A 180 7.84 -26.94 24.89
CA ILE A 180 7.91 -28.27 24.24
C ILE A 180 9.27 -28.94 24.49
N GLU A 181 10.36 -28.16 24.55
CA GLU A 181 11.71 -28.67 24.82
C GLU A 181 11.93 -29.16 26.27
N LYS A 182 11.07 -28.76 27.21
CA LYS A 182 11.20 -29.13 28.63
C LYS A 182 10.35 -30.34 29.04
N VAL A 183 9.58 -30.92 28.13
CA VAL A 183 8.79 -32.12 28.42
C VAL A 183 9.74 -33.33 28.54
N PRO A 184 9.79 -34.02 29.70
CA PRO A 184 10.66 -35.18 29.86
C PRO A 184 10.35 -36.25 28.80
N LYS A 185 11.37 -36.74 28.10
CA LYS A 185 11.23 -37.69 26.96
C LYS A 185 10.31 -38.88 27.26
N LYS A 186 10.31 -39.36 28.50
CA LYS A 186 9.45 -40.48 28.96
C LYS A 186 7.94 -40.18 28.88
N LYS A 187 7.52 -38.93 29.13
CA LYS A 187 6.12 -38.50 28.98
C LYS A 187 5.73 -38.27 27.51
N MET A 188 6.66 -37.79 26.69
CA MET A 188 6.42 -37.62 25.25
C MET A 188 6.19 -38.96 24.55
N SER A 189 6.94 -40.01 24.91
CA SER A 189 6.72 -41.36 24.40
C SER A 189 5.37 -41.95 24.80
N GLN A 190 4.84 -41.60 25.98
CA GLN A 190 3.50 -42.04 26.40
C GLN A 190 2.41 -41.33 25.60
N ILE A 191 2.52 -40.02 25.40
CA ILE A 191 1.56 -39.25 24.60
C ILE A 191 1.56 -39.72 23.14
N ILE A 192 2.75 -39.94 22.55
CA ILE A 192 2.86 -40.47 21.18
C ILE A 192 2.26 -41.88 21.10
N ASN A 193 2.57 -42.79 22.02
CA ASN A 193 1.98 -44.14 21.98
C ASN A 193 0.45 -44.12 22.15
N THR A 194 -0.12 -43.21 22.95
CA THR A 194 -1.58 -43.09 23.07
C THR A 194 -2.22 -42.54 21.78
N LEU A 195 -1.59 -41.58 21.11
CA LEU A 195 -2.10 -41.00 19.86
C LEU A 195 -2.00 -41.96 18.67
N TYR A 196 -0.98 -42.83 18.63
CA TYR A 196 -0.77 -43.76 17.53
C TYR A 196 -1.48 -45.12 17.72
N ASN A 197 -1.77 -45.55 18.95
CA ASN A 197 -2.44 -46.83 19.22
C ASN A 197 -3.97 -46.82 19.03
N GLU A 198 -4.61 -45.66 18.83
CA GLU A 198 -6.06 -45.60 18.52
C GLU A 198 -6.39 -45.86 17.04
N ILE A 199 -5.40 -46.06 16.16
CA ILE A 199 -5.62 -46.21 14.70
C ILE A 199 -5.45 -47.66 14.20
N GLU A 200 -4.95 -48.60 14.99
CA GLU A 200 -4.87 -50.00 14.56
C GLU A 200 -5.98 -50.85 15.20
N ASP A 201 -6.81 -51.42 14.32
CA ASP A 201 -7.87 -52.42 14.53
C ASP A 201 -9.27 -51.91 14.92
N VAL A 202 -10.03 -51.39 13.93
CA VAL A 202 -11.11 -52.11 13.21
C VAL A 202 -11.89 -51.11 12.34
N GLU A 203 -12.12 -51.46 11.06
CA GLU A 203 -13.03 -50.82 10.08
C GLU A 203 -12.56 -49.60 9.25
N ALA A 204 -11.28 -49.57 8.82
CA ALA A 204 -10.84 -48.75 7.67
C ALA A 204 -11.27 -49.33 6.29
N VAL A 205 -12.10 -50.37 6.25
CA VAL A 205 -12.50 -51.08 5.01
C VAL A 205 -13.98 -50.88 4.64
N GLU A 206 -14.84 -50.41 5.56
CA GLU A 206 -16.26 -50.17 5.25
C GLU A 206 -16.54 -48.78 4.62
N LEU A 207 -15.74 -47.76 4.93
CA LEU A 207 -15.91 -46.42 4.36
C LEU A 207 -15.47 -46.27 2.89
N LEU A 208 -14.84 -47.29 2.30
CA LEU A 208 -14.46 -47.31 0.88
C LEU A 208 -15.43 -48.11 -0.01
N LYS A 209 -16.53 -48.64 0.55
CA LYS A 209 -17.57 -49.35 -0.23
C LYS A 209 -18.90 -48.62 -0.33
N GLU A 210 -19.15 -47.57 0.45
CA GLU A 210 -20.41 -46.80 0.38
C GLU A 210 -20.38 -45.62 -0.61
N ASP A 211 -19.20 -45.15 -1.05
CA ASP A 211 -19.07 -44.11 -2.10
C ASP A 211 -19.25 -44.65 -3.54
N GLY A 212 -19.71 -45.90 -3.69
CA GLY A 212 -19.84 -46.60 -4.97
C GLY A 212 -21.26 -46.75 -5.53
N LYS A 213 -22.30 -46.16 -4.93
CA LYS A 213 -23.67 -46.13 -5.48
C LYS A 213 -24.45 -44.89 -5.04
N GLN A 214 -24.26 -43.78 -5.75
CA GLN A 214 -25.40 -42.94 -6.13
C GLN A 214 -25.73 -43.26 -7.59
N ASP A 215 -27.02 -43.14 -7.93
CA ASP A 215 -27.65 -43.22 -9.27
C ASP A 215 -28.33 -44.56 -9.64
N ALA A 216 -29.57 -44.72 -9.16
CA ALA A 216 -30.77 -45.07 -9.96
C ALA A 216 -32.04 -44.97 -9.11
#